data_AF-E5ADN1-F1
#
_entry.id   AF-E5ADN1-F1
#
_cell.length_a   1.000
_cell.length_b   1.000
_cell.length_c   1.000
_cell.angle_alpha   90.00
_cell.angle_beta   90.00
_cell.angle_gamma   90.00
#
_symmetry.space_group_name_H-M   'P 1'
#
loop_
_entity.id
_entity.type
_entity.pdbx_description
1 polymer ?
#
loop_
_entity_poly.entity_id
_entity_poly.type
_entity_poly.pdbx_seq_one_letter_code
_entity_poly.pdbx_strand_id
1 'polypeptide(L)'
;MSPPPSPSNEQPLPSSRAQLSALLKHKLRAIPPYHLPTLTLDDIILPNPIATHIPNIPPDIQLPFFLRHRALMARDDDRAIKSEELQSMDVTRAIWYYRLDSARQFQRYHDGVRWNLAMFTALLAREFVEAGSPVDDIGMNTATTSSERRFDHWVPADHYYPASARSQRSFDNHVPTYQSCPSSSRSSRGLDNHFPVDHYYPSSSRISQTSCNFDNHNPPPPSYRPLPPSAKTFTALYLSAVLEHHSTPTTFHAHEAFLKAWKTSPWDLFRVHGAAQKKLLKSEMKRLRGEWERLLDRERERLGRAEYERVVGRWVGGVVPGRRDQGVRGMGDQGVGISFAGLNPLDTDSHSSTTYDNASSSDTLLQALLIPFPAQDPAPPTQIEDTSTVTDLRDAIAAVRSVRAREILAMLVARFPVEGEKEGEN
;
A
#
# COMPACT_ATOMS: atom_id res chain seq x y z
N MET A 1 22.12 31.20 -45.45
CA MET A 1 22.27 30.10 -44.47
C MET A 1 22.53 30.74 -43.13
N SER A 2 21.56 30.70 -42.22
CA SER A 2 21.74 31.25 -40.87
C SER A 2 22.62 30.33 -40.04
N PRO A 3 23.57 30.84 -39.24
CA PRO A 3 24.39 30.02 -38.37
C PRO A 3 23.52 29.31 -37.32
N PRO A 4 23.85 28.07 -36.94
CA PRO A 4 23.14 27.39 -35.86
C PRO A 4 23.27 28.20 -34.56
N PRO A 5 22.19 28.35 -33.78
CA PRO A 5 22.25 29.04 -32.49
C PRO A 5 23.24 28.33 -31.56
N SER A 6 24.20 29.09 -31.04
CA SER A 6 25.20 28.60 -30.07
C SER A 6 24.51 28.09 -28.80
N PRO A 7 24.72 26.83 -28.38
CA PRO A 7 24.19 26.30 -27.13
C PRO A 7 25.09 26.72 -25.98
N SER A 8 25.02 27.99 -25.56
CA SER A 8 25.74 28.50 -24.40
C SER A 8 24.76 28.97 -23.33
N ASN A 9 24.03 28.01 -22.76
CA ASN A 9 23.28 28.20 -21.52
C ASN A 9 23.72 27.12 -20.53
N GLU A 10 25.03 27.10 -20.24
CA GLU A 10 25.54 26.37 -19.09
C GLU A 10 24.98 27.05 -17.83
N GLN A 11 23.86 26.53 -17.33
CA GLN A 11 23.42 26.92 -16.00
C GLN A 11 24.55 26.59 -15.02
N PRO A 12 24.99 27.56 -14.19
CA PRO A 12 26.04 27.30 -13.22
C PRO A 12 25.61 26.13 -12.33
N LEU A 13 26.41 25.06 -12.32
CA LEU A 13 26.20 23.92 -11.44
C LEU A 13 25.90 24.43 -10.03
N PRO A 14 24.87 23.93 -9.33
CA PRO A 14 24.52 24.37 -7.98
C PRO A 14 25.70 24.07 -7.05
N SER A 15 26.59 25.04 -6.91
CA SER A 15 27.93 24.83 -6.34
C SER A 15 27.90 24.92 -4.83
N SER A 16 26.80 25.42 -4.25
CA SER A 16 26.64 25.48 -2.80
C SER A 16 25.98 24.21 -2.26
N ARG A 17 26.58 23.65 -1.21
CA ARG A 17 26.02 22.56 -0.39
C ARG A 17 24.56 22.83 0.04
N ALA A 18 24.22 24.10 0.26
CA ALA A 18 22.86 24.54 0.58
C ALA A 18 21.87 24.28 -0.58
N GLN A 19 22.25 24.56 -1.83
CA GLN A 19 21.43 24.27 -3.01
C GLN A 19 21.22 22.77 -3.21
N LEU A 20 22.27 21.96 -3.07
CA LEU A 20 22.14 20.49 -3.15
C LEU A 20 21.23 19.93 -2.05
N SER A 21 21.35 20.44 -0.82
CA SER A 21 20.47 20.04 0.28
C SER A 21 19.01 20.42 0.01
N ALA A 22 18.77 21.63 -0.52
CA ALA A 22 17.44 22.08 -0.90
C ALA A 22 16.86 21.22 -2.03
N LEU A 23 17.67 20.88 -3.04
CA LEU A 23 17.27 20.02 -4.16
C LEU A 23 16.93 18.61 -3.68
N LEU A 24 17.74 18.02 -2.80
CA LEU A 24 17.47 16.69 -2.22
C LEU A 24 16.15 16.70 -1.44
N LYS A 25 15.95 17.67 -0.54
CA LYS A 25 14.69 17.85 0.19
C LYS A 25 13.51 18.01 -0.76
N HIS A 26 13.68 18.78 -1.83
CA HIS A 26 12.63 19.00 -2.83
C HIS A 26 12.28 17.70 -3.59
N LYS A 27 13.27 16.91 -4.01
CA LYS A 27 13.04 15.62 -4.70
C LYS A 27 12.31 14.62 -3.81
N LEU A 28 12.65 14.56 -2.53
CA LEU A 28 12.10 13.59 -1.59
C LEU A 28 10.74 14.00 -0.97
N ARG A 29 10.29 15.25 -1.13
CA ARG A 29 9.13 15.81 -0.41
C ARG A 29 7.80 15.06 -0.56
N ALA A 30 7.62 14.34 -1.67
CA ALA A 30 6.39 13.61 -1.98
C ALA A 30 6.36 12.20 -1.36
N ILE A 31 7.52 11.72 -0.88
CA ILE A 31 7.62 10.40 -0.28
C ILE A 31 7.03 10.47 1.14
N PRO A 32 6.15 9.54 1.54
CA PRO A 32 5.61 9.52 2.89
C PRO A 32 6.71 9.45 3.97
N PRO A 33 6.53 10.13 5.12
CA PRO A 33 7.43 9.98 6.26
C PRO A 33 7.61 8.50 6.64
N TYR A 34 8.81 8.16 7.13
CA TYR A 34 9.19 6.79 7.55
C TYR A 34 9.25 5.75 6.43
N HIS A 35 8.94 6.11 5.19
CA HIS A 35 9.13 5.18 4.07
C HIS A 35 10.60 5.06 3.68
N LEU A 36 11.35 6.17 3.76
CA LEU A 36 12.80 6.18 3.65
C LEU A 36 13.47 6.34 5.02
N PRO A 37 14.71 5.83 5.18
CA PRO A 37 15.56 6.27 6.27
C PRO A 37 15.78 7.80 6.19
N THR A 38 16.19 8.42 7.30
CA THR A 38 16.57 9.84 7.29
C THR A 38 17.83 10.00 6.46
N LEU A 39 17.68 10.57 5.26
CA LEU A 39 18.79 10.82 4.33
C LEU A 39 19.29 12.26 4.47
N THR A 40 20.60 12.40 4.60
CA THR A 40 21.32 13.67 4.57
C THR A 40 22.04 13.85 3.24
N LEU A 41 22.53 15.06 2.97
CA LEU A 41 23.37 15.28 1.79
C LEU A 41 24.71 14.52 1.88
N ASP A 42 25.22 14.30 3.10
CA ASP A 42 26.45 13.52 3.27
C ASP A 42 26.24 12.05 2.88
N ASP A 43 25.06 11.48 3.10
CA ASP A 43 24.74 10.11 2.65
C ASP A 43 24.71 9.96 1.11
N ILE A 44 24.52 11.07 0.39
CA ILE A 44 24.54 11.14 -1.08
C ILE A 44 25.95 11.39 -1.61
N ILE A 45 26.73 12.27 -0.95
CA ILE A 45 28.10 12.62 -1.35
C ILE A 45 29.08 11.50 -0.97
N LEU A 46 28.93 10.94 0.23
CA LEU A 46 29.67 9.81 0.75
C LEU A 46 28.71 8.62 0.71
N PRO A 47 28.86 7.67 -0.23
CA PRO A 47 27.84 6.66 -0.50
C PRO A 47 27.62 5.79 0.72
N ASN A 48 26.59 6.14 1.48
CA ASN A 48 26.20 5.37 2.63
C ASN A 48 25.38 4.17 2.13
N PRO A 49 25.66 2.94 2.59
CA PRO A 49 24.82 1.78 2.29
C PRO A 49 23.32 2.03 2.50
N ILE A 50 22.96 2.91 3.45
CA ILE A 50 21.58 3.31 3.73
C ILE A 50 20.93 4.06 2.55
N ALA A 51 21.71 4.82 1.78
CA ALA A 51 21.24 5.57 0.61
C ALA A 51 21.27 4.75 -0.69
N THR A 52 22.16 3.77 -0.79
CA THR A 52 22.30 2.91 -1.98
C THR A 52 21.35 1.72 -1.96
N HIS A 53 21.01 1.22 -0.77
CA HIS A 53 20.13 0.06 -0.60
C HIS A 53 19.01 0.36 0.40
N ILE A 54 17.86 0.79 -0.13
CA ILE A 54 16.65 0.98 0.66
C ILE A 54 15.89 -0.36 0.70
N PRO A 55 15.58 -0.89 1.90
CA PRO A 55 14.85 -2.15 2.02
C PRO A 55 13.44 -2.02 1.43
N ASN A 56 12.93 -3.14 0.90
CA ASN A 56 11.59 -3.23 0.28
C ASN A 56 11.43 -2.36 -0.99
N ILE A 57 12.54 -1.96 -1.61
CA ILE A 57 12.57 -1.35 -2.94
C ILE A 57 13.39 -2.29 -3.85
N PRO A 58 12.90 -2.63 -5.06
CA PRO A 58 13.65 -3.45 -5.99
C PRO A 58 15.02 -2.84 -6.33
N PRO A 59 16.08 -3.65 -6.53
CA PRO A 59 17.45 -3.16 -6.73
C PRO A 59 17.63 -2.20 -7.92
N ASP A 60 16.83 -2.36 -8.96
CA ASP A 60 16.93 -1.62 -10.21
C ASP A 60 16.25 -0.24 -10.17
N ILE A 61 15.34 -0.01 -9.23
CA ILE A 61 14.64 1.27 -9.04
C ILE A 61 15.00 1.97 -7.72
N GLN A 62 16.18 1.69 -7.17
CA GLN A 62 16.71 2.31 -5.95
C GLN A 62 16.83 3.84 -6.04
N LEU A 63 17.30 4.48 -4.96
CA LEU A 63 17.37 5.94 -4.86
C LEU A 63 18.01 6.66 -6.07
N PRO A 64 19.09 6.16 -6.72
CA PRO A 64 19.63 6.80 -7.91
C PRO A 64 18.61 6.87 -9.06
N PHE A 65 17.87 5.78 -9.30
CA PHE A 65 16.81 5.74 -10.30
C PHE A 65 15.72 6.76 -9.98
N PHE A 66 15.25 6.78 -8.72
CA PHE A 66 14.24 7.72 -8.26
C PHE A 66 14.67 9.18 -8.48
N LEU A 67 15.87 9.56 -8.03
CA LEU A 67 16.36 10.93 -8.14
C LEU A 67 16.50 11.36 -9.61
N ARG A 68 16.94 10.46 -10.49
CA ARG A 68 17.07 10.70 -11.93
C ARG A 68 15.73 10.94 -12.61
N HIS A 69 14.71 10.16 -12.26
CA HIS A 69 13.40 10.19 -12.90
C HIS A 69 12.36 11.03 -12.14
N ARG A 70 12.73 11.67 -11.03
CA ARG A 70 11.81 12.43 -10.17
C ARG A 70 11.04 13.52 -10.93
N ALA A 71 11.71 14.19 -11.87
CA ALA A 71 11.11 15.20 -12.75
C ALA A 71 9.97 14.63 -13.59
N LEU A 72 10.18 13.44 -14.16
CA LEU A 72 9.20 12.73 -14.98
C LEU A 72 7.97 12.32 -14.13
N MET A 73 8.19 11.84 -12.90
CA MET A 73 7.10 11.52 -11.97
C MET A 73 6.30 12.77 -11.58
N ALA A 74 6.98 13.90 -11.31
CA ALA A 74 6.34 15.16 -10.94
C ALA A 74 5.47 15.75 -12.05
N ARG A 75 5.85 15.53 -13.31
CA ARG A 75 5.08 15.99 -14.48
C ARG A 75 3.65 15.46 -14.44
N ASP A 76 3.50 14.23 -13.97
CA ASP A 76 2.23 13.49 -13.96
C ASP A 76 1.57 13.52 -12.56
N ASP A 77 1.83 14.57 -11.76
CA ASP A 77 1.32 14.75 -10.39
C ASP A 77 1.63 13.55 -9.48
N ASP A 78 2.79 12.92 -9.70
CA ASP A 78 3.22 11.73 -8.96
C ASP A 78 2.26 10.52 -9.08
N ARG A 79 1.38 10.52 -10.09
CA ARG A 79 0.38 9.47 -10.34
C ARG A 79 0.90 8.40 -11.27
N ALA A 80 0.56 7.16 -10.96
CA ALA A 80 0.78 6.07 -11.90
C ALA A 80 -0.20 6.20 -13.08
N ILE A 81 0.34 6.07 -14.28
CA ILE A 81 -0.38 6.10 -15.56
C ILE A 81 -0.31 4.71 -16.17
N LYS A 82 -1.43 4.19 -16.67
CA LYS A 82 -1.54 2.88 -17.29
C LYS A 82 -0.88 2.79 -18.66
N SER A 83 -0.95 3.85 -19.46
CA SER A 83 -0.35 3.85 -20.80
C SER A 83 1.17 3.69 -20.70
N GLU A 84 1.70 2.62 -21.31
CA GLU A 84 3.14 2.36 -21.41
C GLU A 84 3.85 3.40 -22.29
N GLU A 85 3.13 3.97 -23.27
CA GLU A 85 3.65 5.03 -24.14
C GLU A 85 3.89 6.34 -23.36
N LEU A 86 3.06 6.63 -22.36
CA LEU A 86 3.14 7.86 -21.57
C LEU A 86 4.05 7.75 -20.36
N GLN A 87 4.06 6.58 -19.73
CA GLN A 87 4.83 6.29 -18.52
C GLN A 87 5.36 4.86 -18.58
N SER A 88 6.68 4.71 -18.61
CA SER A 88 7.30 3.38 -18.64
C SER A 88 6.97 2.58 -17.38
N MET A 89 7.04 1.25 -17.51
CA MET A 89 6.85 0.33 -16.39
C MET A 89 7.75 0.66 -15.19
N ASP A 90 9.03 1.00 -15.41
CA ASP A 90 9.95 1.28 -14.29
C ASP A 90 9.59 2.56 -13.53
N VAL A 91 9.09 3.59 -14.23
CA VAL A 91 8.59 4.81 -13.58
C VAL A 91 7.32 4.51 -12.79
N THR A 92 6.42 3.69 -13.36
CA THR A 92 5.23 3.20 -12.62
C THR A 92 5.66 2.41 -11.38
N ARG A 93 6.58 1.45 -11.49
CA ARG A 93 7.10 0.69 -10.35
C ARG A 93 7.64 1.62 -9.28
N ALA A 94 8.49 2.59 -9.66
CA ALA A 94 9.02 3.56 -8.71
C ALA A 94 7.92 4.37 -8.01
N ILE A 95 6.87 4.80 -8.72
CA ILE A 95 5.72 5.50 -8.11
C ILE A 95 5.03 4.63 -7.04
N TRP A 96 4.83 3.33 -7.33
CA TRP A 96 4.19 2.39 -6.41
C TRP A 96 5.07 2.06 -5.20
N TYR A 97 6.34 1.72 -5.43
CA TYR A 97 7.27 1.35 -4.36
C TYR A 97 7.61 2.52 -3.45
N TYR A 98 7.84 3.72 -4.01
CA TYR A 98 8.05 4.96 -3.24
C TYR A 98 6.76 5.57 -2.69
N ARG A 99 5.61 4.98 -2.99
CA ARG A 99 4.28 5.37 -2.48
C ARG A 99 3.91 6.81 -2.81
N LEU A 100 4.28 7.26 -4.01
CA LEU A 100 3.98 8.62 -4.43
C LEU A 100 2.48 8.79 -4.75
N ASP A 101 1.85 7.75 -5.31
CA ASP A 101 0.41 7.73 -5.56
C ASP A 101 -0.34 7.14 -4.36
N SER A 102 -0.96 8.01 -3.57
CA SER A 102 -1.70 7.58 -2.37
C SER A 102 -2.87 6.63 -2.66
N ALA A 103 -3.42 6.64 -3.88
CA ALA A 103 -4.50 5.76 -4.31
C ALA A 103 -3.99 4.40 -4.82
N ARG A 104 -2.70 4.30 -5.18
CA ARG A 104 -2.08 3.15 -5.86
C ARG A 104 -0.78 2.75 -5.18
N GLN A 105 -0.95 2.02 -4.09
CA GLN A 105 0.15 1.46 -3.31
C GLN A 105 -0.32 0.19 -2.61
N PHE A 106 0.62 -0.53 -2.00
CA PHE A 106 0.35 -1.79 -1.31
C PHE A 106 0.20 -1.63 0.22
N GLN A 107 0.38 -0.43 0.74
CA GLN A 107 0.34 -0.18 2.18
C GLN A 107 -1.10 -0.12 2.71
N ARG A 108 -1.49 -1.15 3.47
CA ARG A 108 -2.83 -1.29 4.06
C ARG A 108 -3.34 -0.18 4.98
N TYR A 109 -2.49 0.73 5.45
CA TYR A 109 -2.94 1.77 6.39
C TYR A 109 -3.57 2.97 5.68
N HIS A 110 -3.39 3.09 4.37
CA HIS A 110 -4.06 4.11 3.58
C HIS A 110 -5.51 3.72 3.31
N ASP A 111 -6.41 4.67 3.51
CA ASP A 111 -7.85 4.46 3.34
C ASP A 111 -8.19 3.88 1.96
N GLY A 112 -7.56 4.36 0.88
CA GLY A 112 -7.76 3.83 -0.47
C GLY A 112 -7.48 2.33 -0.58
N VAL A 113 -6.36 1.87 -0.03
CA VAL A 113 -5.99 0.44 0.00
C VAL A 113 -6.98 -0.34 0.85
N ARG A 114 -7.37 0.17 2.03
CA ARG A 114 -8.34 -0.49 2.91
C ARG A 114 -9.69 -0.72 2.25
N TRP A 115 -10.18 0.27 1.50
CA TRP A 115 -11.42 0.15 0.75
C TRP A 115 -11.29 -0.90 -0.35
N ASN A 116 -10.20 -0.87 -1.12
CA ASN A 116 -9.95 -1.85 -2.17
C ASN A 116 -9.86 -3.28 -1.60
N LEU A 117 -9.11 -3.51 -0.52
CA LEU A 117 -9.04 -4.80 0.16
C LEU A 117 -10.43 -5.30 0.59
N ALA A 118 -11.23 -4.46 1.24
CA ALA A 118 -12.57 -4.83 1.69
C ALA A 118 -13.49 -5.19 0.51
N MET A 119 -13.49 -4.38 -0.56
CA MET A 119 -14.34 -4.61 -1.73
C MET A 119 -13.91 -5.86 -2.51
N PHE A 120 -12.62 -6.02 -2.75
CA PHE A 120 -12.07 -7.15 -3.48
C PHE A 120 -12.26 -8.48 -2.77
N THR A 121 -11.98 -8.54 -1.46
CA THR A 121 -12.24 -9.75 -0.68
C THR A 121 -13.74 -10.06 -0.61
N ALA A 122 -14.61 -9.05 -0.46
CA ALA A 122 -16.05 -9.26 -0.45
C ALA A 122 -16.59 -9.73 -1.81
N LEU A 123 -16.11 -9.17 -2.92
CA LEU A 123 -16.53 -9.59 -4.25
C LEU A 123 -16.14 -11.05 -4.54
N LEU A 124 -14.91 -11.44 -4.21
CA LEU A 124 -14.47 -12.84 -4.37
C LEU A 124 -15.21 -13.78 -3.41
N ALA A 125 -15.49 -13.35 -2.17
CA ALA A 125 -16.23 -14.16 -1.22
C ALA A 125 -17.69 -14.39 -1.65
N ARG A 126 -18.34 -13.35 -2.19
CA ARG A 126 -19.70 -13.46 -2.74
C ARG A 126 -19.76 -14.45 -3.91
N GLU A 127 -18.83 -14.35 -4.86
CA GLU A 127 -18.66 -15.33 -5.94
C GLU A 127 -18.48 -16.76 -5.42
N PHE A 128 -17.64 -16.92 -4.39
CA PHE A 128 -17.34 -18.22 -3.79
C PHE A 128 -18.59 -18.88 -3.18
N VAL A 129 -19.41 -18.09 -2.48
CA VAL A 129 -20.68 -18.55 -1.88
C VAL A 129 -21.71 -18.88 -2.96
N GLU A 130 -21.86 -18.03 -3.97
CA GLU A 130 -22.85 -18.23 -5.04
C GLU A 130 -22.52 -19.41 -5.96
N ALA A 131 -21.25 -19.78 -6.06
CA ALA A 131 -20.82 -21.00 -6.74
C ALA A 131 -21.25 -22.30 -5.99
N GLY A 132 -21.93 -22.17 -4.84
CA GLY A 132 -22.38 -23.31 -4.03
C GLY A 132 -21.25 -23.97 -3.23
N SER A 133 -20.11 -23.29 -3.06
CA SER A 133 -19.00 -23.82 -2.27
C SER A 133 -19.46 -23.97 -0.81
N PRO A 134 -19.40 -25.19 -0.23
CA PRO A 134 -19.94 -25.43 1.10
C PRO A 134 -19.07 -24.72 2.14
N VAL A 135 -19.56 -23.58 2.64
CA VAL A 135 -18.88 -22.80 3.70
C VAL A 135 -18.79 -23.59 5.00
N ASP A 136 -19.79 -24.44 5.27
CA ASP A 136 -19.87 -25.24 6.49
C ASP A 136 -18.99 -26.50 6.43
N ASP A 137 -18.45 -26.85 5.25
CA ASP A 137 -17.70 -28.09 5.00
C ASP A 137 -16.24 -27.85 4.59
N ILE A 138 -15.74 -26.60 4.70
CA ILE A 138 -14.29 -26.37 4.76
C ILE A 138 -13.82 -26.83 6.14
N GLY A 139 -13.96 -28.13 6.43
CA GLY A 139 -12.86 -29.08 6.28
C GLY A 139 -11.51 -28.68 6.86
N MET A 140 -11.42 -27.64 7.67
CA MET A 140 -10.26 -27.45 8.54
C MET A 140 -10.32 -28.37 9.75
N ASN A 141 -11.29 -29.30 9.80
CA ASN A 141 -11.18 -30.52 10.57
C ASN A 141 -9.99 -31.29 10.02
N THR A 142 -8.80 -30.92 10.49
CA THR A 142 -7.67 -31.81 10.72
C THR A 142 -7.70 -33.03 9.81
N ALA A 143 -7.13 -32.91 8.61
CA ALA A 143 -6.40 -34.03 8.03
C ALA A 143 -5.18 -34.32 8.93
N THR A 144 -5.42 -34.63 10.20
CA THR A 144 -4.62 -35.55 10.95
C THR A 144 -4.98 -36.89 10.33
N THR A 145 -4.37 -37.20 9.19
CA THR A 145 -4.09 -38.60 8.86
C THR A 145 -3.26 -39.12 10.03
N SER A 146 -3.98 -39.70 10.99
CA SER A 146 -3.48 -40.64 11.97
C SER A 146 -2.86 -41.79 11.19
N SER A 147 -1.62 -41.61 10.74
CA SER A 147 -0.72 -42.73 10.58
C SER A 147 -0.06 -42.93 11.94
N GLU A 148 -0.71 -43.72 12.77
CA GLU A 148 -0.06 -44.45 13.86
C GLU A 148 1.10 -45.26 13.26
N ARG A 149 2.29 -44.64 13.18
CA ARG A 149 3.54 -45.37 13.25
C ARG A 149 4.13 -45.13 14.62
N ARG A 150 3.71 -46.03 15.51
CA ARG A 150 4.46 -46.57 16.64
C ARG A 150 5.97 -46.41 16.43
N PHE A 151 6.56 -45.45 17.13
CA PHE A 151 7.97 -45.48 17.48
C PHE A 151 8.05 -45.41 19.00
N ASP A 152 8.07 -46.61 19.59
CA ASP A 152 8.55 -46.82 20.93
C ASP A 152 10.07 -46.54 20.97
N HIS A 153 10.50 -45.96 22.09
CA HIS A 153 11.87 -45.78 22.58
C HIS A 153 12.68 -44.57 22.07
N TRP A 154 12.75 -43.52 22.91
CA TRP A 154 13.96 -43.18 23.67
C TRP A 154 13.70 -42.03 24.69
N VAL A 155 14.36 -42.10 25.84
CA VAL A 155 14.35 -41.19 27.01
C VAL A 155 15.82 -41.14 27.51
N PRO A 156 16.31 -40.19 28.33
CA PRO A 156 16.14 -38.72 28.42
C PRO A 156 17.52 -38.01 28.36
N ALA A 157 17.54 -36.67 28.35
CA ALA A 157 18.59 -35.93 29.06
C ALA A 157 18.11 -34.54 29.46
N ASP A 158 18.25 -34.28 30.75
CA ASP A 158 18.15 -33.00 31.43
C ASP A 158 18.89 -31.89 30.70
N HIS A 159 18.40 -30.65 30.77
CA HIS A 159 19.22 -29.48 31.11
C HIS A 159 18.34 -28.32 31.58
N TYR A 160 18.50 -28.04 32.88
CA TYR A 160 18.22 -26.78 33.55
C TYR A 160 18.74 -25.58 32.76
N TYR A 161 17.96 -24.48 32.66
CA TYR A 161 18.46 -23.13 32.97
C TYR A 161 17.29 -22.24 33.45
N PRO A 162 17.53 -21.30 34.38
CA PRO A 162 16.51 -20.67 35.19
C PRO A 162 16.00 -19.35 34.62
N ALA A 163 14.92 -18.89 35.26
CA ALA A 163 14.21 -17.65 35.00
C ALA A 163 15.11 -16.40 35.07
N SER A 164 15.00 -15.55 34.05
CA SER A 164 15.52 -14.19 34.07
C SER A 164 14.40 -13.18 34.25
N ALA A 165 14.41 -12.62 35.47
CA ALA A 165 13.85 -11.37 35.95
C ALA A 165 12.94 -10.54 35.01
N ARG A 166 11.69 -10.44 35.48
CA ARG A 166 10.69 -9.41 35.23
C ARG A 166 11.26 -8.00 35.46
N SER A 167 11.48 -7.23 34.39
CA SER A 167 11.65 -5.77 34.48
C SER A 167 10.31 -5.11 34.21
N GLN A 168 9.63 -4.68 35.27
CA GLN A 168 8.52 -3.74 35.16
C GLN A 168 9.11 -2.37 34.79
N ARG A 169 8.97 -1.95 33.53
CA ARG A 169 8.99 -0.53 33.17
C ARG A 169 7.58 -0.10 32.84
N SER A 170 6.99 0.62 33.79
CA SER A 170 5.83 1.48 33.56
C SER A 170 6.22 2.51 32.50
N PHE A 171 5.51 2.54 31.39
CA PHE A 171 5.55 3.65 30.46
C PHE A 171 4.22 4.39 30.56
N ASP A 172 4.31 5.60 31.11
CA ASP A 172 3.24 6.57 31.12
C ASP A 172 2.86 6.94 29.68
N ASN A 173 1.55 6.84 29.39
CA ASN A 173 0.96 7.20 28.12
C ASN A 173 0.96 8.74 27.97
N HIS A 174 1.95 9.31 27.29
CA HIS A 174 1.82 10.66 26.74
C HIS A 174 1.20 10.61 25.34
N VAL A 175 -0.06 11.05 25.28
CA VAL A 175 -0.75 11.43 24.05
C VAL A 175 -0.09 12.70 23.49
N PRO A 176 0.28 12.79 22.20
CA PRO A 176 0.74 14.05 21.63
C PRO A 176 -0.46 14.97 21.40
N THR A 177 -0.51 16.05 22.18
CA THR A 177 -1.39 17.20 21.96
C THR A 177 -0.95 17.91 20.68
N TYR A 178 -1.87 18.07 19.72
CA TYR A 178 -1.64 18.92 18.55
C TYR A 178 -1.47 20.37 19.00
N GLN A 179 -0.26 20.90 18.81
CA GLN A 179 0.08 22.29 19.09
C GLN A 179 -0.42 23.16 17.94
N SER A 180 -1.37 24.04 18.25
CA SER A 180 -1.90 25.06 17.36
C SER A 180 -0.81 26.05 16.92
N CYS A 181 -0.77 26.35 15.63
CA CYS A 181 0.10 27.37 15.06
C CYS A 181 -0.21 28.76 15.65
N PRO A 182 0.79 29.59 15.98
CA PRO A 182 0.57 30.97 16.37
C PRO A 182 0.26 31.85 15.15
N SER A 183 -0.81 32.63 15.30
CA SER A 183 -1.30 33.64 14.38
C SER A 183 -0.22 34.68 14.07
N SER A 184 0.09 34.86 12.78
CA SER A 184 0.92 35.96 12.32
C SER A 184 0.19 37.29 12.42
N SER A 185 0.83 38.25 13.08
CA SER A 185 0.50 39.66 13.17
C SER A 185 0.46 40.31 11.78
N ARG A 186 -0.72 40.76 11.36
CA ARG A 186 -0.92 41.54 10.13
C ARG A 186 -0.82 43.03 10.46
N SER A 187 0.29 43.62 10.03
CA SER A 187 0.58 45.05 10.11
C SER A 187 -0.34 45.84 9.17
N SER A 188 -0.88 46.92 9.73
CA SER A 188 -1.75 47.91 9.08
C SER A 188 -1.00 48.73 8.04
N ARG A 189 -1.50 48.76 6.80
CA ARG A 189 -1.37 49.91 5.90
C ARG A 189 -2.69 50.13 5.20
N GLY A 190 -3.31 51.26 5.53
CA GLY A 190 -4.46 51.77 4.82
C GLY A 190 -4.05 52.26 3.43
N LEU A 191 -4.97 52.09 2.49
CA LEU A 191 -5.16 52.95 1.34
C LEU A 191 -6.63 52.86 0.96
N ASP A 192 -7.29 54.01 1.04
CA ASP A 192 -8.67 54.23 0.62
C ASP A 192 -8.84 53.94 -0.86
N ASN A 193 -9.89 53.19 -1.21
CA ASN A 193 -10.50 53.25 -2.53
C ASN A 193 -12.00 52.95 -2.37
N HIS A 194 -12.79 54.02 -2.42
CA HIS A 194 -14.24 53.98 -2.56
C HIS A 194 -14.61 53.40 -3.93
N PHE A 195 -15.33 52.28 -3.95
CA PHE A 195 -16.14 51.86 -5.08
C PHE A 195 -17.60 51.78 -4.61
N PRO A 196 -18.57 52.39 -5.33
CA PRO A 196 -19.98 52.29 -4.99
C PRO A 196 -20.49 50.91 -5.42
N VAL A 197 -21.05 50.16 -4.46
CA VAL A 197 -21.77 48.91 -4.70
C VAL A 197 -23.25 49.25 -4.82
N ASP A 198 -23.78 49.22 -6.05
CA ASP A 198 -25.21 49.25 -6.30
C ASP A 198 -25.83 47.91 -5.89
N HIS A 199 -26.67 47.95 -4.85
CA HIS A 199 -27.51 46.85 -4.42
C HIS A 199 -28.81 46.82 -5.25
N TYR A 200 -28.85 45.97 -6.27
CA TYR A 200 -30.12 45.50 -6.86
C TYR A 200 -30.35 44.04 -6.45
N TYR A 201 -31.17 43.82 -5.44
CA TYR A 201 -31.79 42.52 -5.16
C TYR A 201 -33.07 42.42 -5.98
N PRO A 202 -33.19 41.50 -6.95
CA PRO A 202 -34.48 41.20 -7.56
C PRO A 202 -35.34 40.37 -6.60
N SER A 203 -36.57 40.84 -6.43
CA SER A 203 -37.64 40.28 -5.62
C SER A 203 -37.82 38.77 -5.80
N SER A 204 -37.86 38.07 -4.67
CA SER A 204 -38.26 36.67 -4.52
C SER A 204 -39.58 36.38 -5.24
N SER A 205 -39.49 35.68 -6.37
CA SER A 205 -40.62 35.00 -6.98
C SER A 205 -40.96 33.77 -6.14
N ARG A 206 -42.20 33.69 -5.66
CA ARG A 206 -42.78 32.49 -5.04
C ARG A 206 -42.59 31.30 -5.98
N ILE A 207 -41.65 30.41 -5.66
CA ILE A 207 -41.61 29.07 -6.22
C ILE A 207 -42.75 28.30 -5.56
N SER A 208 -43.81 28.05 -6.33
CA SER A 208 -44.89 27.15 -5.98
C SER A 208 -44.30 25.80 -5.59
N GLN A 209 -44.50 25.39 -4.34
CA GLN A 209 -44.17 24.07 -3.84
C GLN A 209 -45.07 23.04 -4.54
N THR A 210 -44.65 22.56 -5.71
CA THR A 210 -45.16 21.32 -6.27
C THR A 210 -44.67 20.19 -5.37
N SER A 211 -45.56 19.70 -4.53
CA SER A 211 -45.42 18.48 -3.74
C SER A 211 -45.07 17.31 -4.67
N CYS A 212 -43.78 17.08 -4.90
CA CYS A 212 -43.30 15.82 -5.46
C CYS A 212 -43.46 14.76 -4.36
N ASN A 213 -44.58 14.04 -4.41
CA ASN A 213 -44.69 12.73 -3.77
C ASN A 213 -43.55 11.87 -4.30
N PHE A 214 -42.43 11.83 -3.57
CA PHE A 214 -41.41 10.80 -3.70
C PHE A 214 -42.06 9.53 -3.18
N ASP A 215 -42.79 8.85 -4.06
CA ASP A 215 -43.18 7.47 -3.82
C ASP A 215 -41.90 6.70 -3.49
N ASN A 216 -41.89 6.18 -2.27
CA ASN A 216 -40.76 5.54 -1.61
C ASN A 216 -40.54 4.14 -2.20
N HIS A 217 -40.47 4.04 -3.53
CA HIS A 217 -40.14 2.84 -4.25
C HIS A 217 -38.67 2.56 -4.01
N ASN A 218 -38.39 1.74 -2.98
CA ASN A 218 -37.11 1.08 -2.87
C ASN A 218 -36.87 0.34 -4.19
N PRO A 219 -35.86 0.75 -5.00
CA PRO A 219 -35.56 0.01 -6.21
C PRO A 219 -35.30 -1.44 -5.85
N PRO A 220 -35.72 -2.41 -6.69
CA PRO A 220 -35.43 -3.81 -6.45
C PRO A 220 -33.94 -3.98 -6.17
N PRO A 221 -33.56 -4.91 -5.26
CA PRO A 221 -32.16 -5.15 -4.96
C PRO A 221 -31.41 -5.39 -6.29
N PRO A 222 -30.24 -4.75 -6.50
CA PRO A 222 -29.50 -4.91 -7.74
C PRO A 222 -29.25 -6.39 -7.97
N SER A 223 -29.68 -6.89 -9.12
CA SER A 223 -29.42 -8.28 -9.53
C SER A 223 -27.92 -8.49 -9.55
N TYR A 224 -27.46 -9.50 -8.83
CA TYR A 224 -26.05 -9.82 -8.81
C TYR A 224 -25.52 -10.10 -10.22
N ARG A 225 -24.40 -9.48 -10.57
CA ARG A 225 -23.67 -9.74 -11.81
C ARG A 225 -22.34 -10.41 -11.45
N PRO A 226 -22.11 -11.66 -11.90
CA PRO A 226 -20.82 -12.31 -11.69
C PRO A 226 -19.66 -11.51 -12.28
N LEU A 227 -18.52 -11.51 -11.59
CA LEU A 227 -17.29 -10.89 -12.07
C LEU A 227 -16.75 -11.65 -13.30
N PRO A 228 -16.30 -10.94 -14.35
CA PRO A 228 -15.57 -11.56 -15.44
C PRO A 228 -14.31 -12.30 -14.94
N PRO A 229 -13.87 -13.40 -15.58
CA PRO A 229 -12.65 -14.11 -15.17
C PRO A 229 -11.41 -13.23 -15.06
N SER A 230 -11.22 -12.30 -16.00
CA SER A 230 -10.11 -11.32 -15.96
C SER A 230 -10.15 -10.41 -14.73
N ALA A 231 -11.36 -10.02 -14.30
CA ALA A 231 -11.55 -9.19 -13.11
C ALA A 231 -11.23 -9.99 -11.84
N LYS A 232 -11.66 -11.26 -11.76
CA LYS A 232 -11.30 -12.18 -10.65
C LYS A 232 -9.77 -12.35 -10.55
N THR A 233 -9.09 -12.54 -11.68
CA THR A 233 -7.62 -12.64 -11.72
C THR A 233 -6.95 -11.35 -11.29
N PHE A 234 -7.40 -10.20 -11.80
CA PHE A 234 -6.89 -8.88 -11.39
C PHE A 234 -7.03 -8.68 -9.87
N THR A 235 -8.21 -8.98 -9.33
CA THR A 235 -8.47 -8.91 -7.88
C THR A 235 -7.56 -9.83 -7.08
N ALA A 236 -7.38 -11.08 -7.52
CA ALA A 236 -6.52 -12.03 -6.84
C ALA A 236 -5.04 -11.59 -6.84
N LEU A 237 -4.54 -11.09 -7.98
CA LEU A 237 -3.18 -10.56 -8.10
C LEU A 237 -2.94 -9.38 -7.15
N TYR A 238 -3.91 -8.46 -7.03
CA TYR A 238 -3.79 -7.35 -6.09
C TYR A 238 -3.71 -7.84 -4.63
N LEU A 239 -4.55 -8.79 -4.25
CA LEU A 239 -4.52 -9.36 -2.90
C LEU A 239 -3.19 -10.07 -2.61
N SER A 240 -2.64 -10.82 -3.58
CA SER A 240 -1.31 -11.42 -3.47
C SER A 240 -0.21 -10.37 -3.30
N ALA A 241 -0.24 -9.29 -4.07
CA ALA A 241 0.73 -8.20 -3.95
C ALA A 241 0.68 -7.54 -2.56
N VAL A 242 -0.51 -7.24 -2.05
CA VAL A 242 -0.66 -6.67 -0.70
C VAL A 242 -0.23 -7.66 0.39
N LEU A 243 -0.49 -8.95 0.22
CA LEU A 243 0.01 -9.99 1.14
C LEU A 243 1.54 -10.02 1.14
N GLU A 244 2.17 -10.09 -0.03
CA GLU A 244 3.62 -10.08 -0.19
C GLU A 244 4.25 -8.84 0.46
N HIS A 245 3.66 -7.65 0.25
CA HIS A 245 4.10 -6.40 0.89
C HIS A 245 4.17 -6.48 2.42
N HIS A 246 3.30 -7.29 3.04
CA HIS A 246 3.20 -7.38 4.49
C HIS A 246 3.90 -8.59 5.09
N SER A 247 4.06 -9.67 4.31
CA SER A 247 4.64 -10.93 4.76
C SER A 247 6.10 -11.09 4.34
N THR A 248 6.43 -10.74 3.10
CA THR A 248 7.73 -10.99 2.45
C THR A 248 8.12 -9.83 1.52
N PRO A 249 8.29 -8.61 2.06
CA PRO A 249 8.38 -7.38 1.27
C PRO A 249 9.64 -7.25 0.38
N THR A 250 10.54 -8.22 0.39
CA THR A 250 11.78 -8.26 -0.40
C THR A 250 11.73 -9.20 -1.61
N THR A 251 10.65 -9.96 -1.80
CA THR A 251 10.53 -10.95 -2.89
C THR A 251 10.02 -10.34 -4.20
N PHE A 252 9.14 -9.34 -4.12
CA PHE A 252 8.61 -8.53 -5.23
C PHE A 252 7.82 -9.29 -6.33
N HIS A 253 7.75 -10.61 -6.32
CA HIS A 253 7.12 -11.40 -7.40
C HIS A 253 5.64 -11.08 -7.61
N ALA A 254 4.85 -11.05 -6.54
CA ALA A 254 3.42 -10.75 -6.60
C ALA A 254 3.18 -9.28 -6.94
N HIS A 255 4.02 -8.36 -6.44
CA HIS A 255 3.95 -6.96 -6.82
C HIS A 255 4.15 -6.76 -8.33
N GLU A 256 5.22 -7.33 -8.89
CA GLU A 256 5.52 -7.19 -10.31
C GLU A 256 4.47 -7.86 -11.20
N ALA A 257 3.97 -9.03 -10.80
CA ALA A 257 2.87 -9.70 -11.49
C ALA A 257 1.60 -8.83 -11.51
N PHE A 258 1.27 -8.20 -10.38
CA PHE A 258 0.13 -7.29 -10.31
C PHE A 258 0.35 -6.02 -11.14
N LEU A 259 1.50 -5.36 -11.07
CA LEU A 259 1.78 -4.14 -11.83
C LEU A 259 1.69 -4.39 -13.34
N LYS A 260 2.22 -5.53 -13.80
CA LYS A 260 2.09 -5.97 -15.21
C LYS A 260 0.63 -6.18 -15.61
N ALA A 261 -0.16 -6.84 -14.77
CA ALA A 261 -1.59 -7.00 -15.01
C ALA A 261 -2.35 -5.67 -14.97
N TRP A 262 -1.98 -4.74 -14.08
CA TRP A 262 -2.62 -3.44 -13.96
C TRP A 262 -2.39 -2.56 -15.20
N LYS A 263 -1.14 -2.52 -15.70
CA LYS A 263 -0.77 -1.82 -16.94
C LYS A 263 -1.52 -2.34 -18.16
N THR A 264 -1.64 -3.65 -18.28
CA THR A 264 -2.14 -4.32 -19.49
C THR A 264 -3.65 -4.59 -19.49
N SER A 265 -4.30 -4.50 -18.33
CA SER A 265 -5.74 -4.75 -18.21
C SER A 265 -6.57 -3.47 -18.24
N PRO A 266 -7.87 -3.55 -18.58
CA PRO A 266 -8.78 -2.41 -18.48
C PRO A 266 -9.16 -2.07 -17.02
N TRP A 267 -8.77 -2.91 -16.05
CA TRP A 267 -9.23 -2.82 -14.65
C TRP A 267 -8.37 -1.90 -13.80
N ASP A 268 -8.96 -0.89 -13.16
CA ASP A 268 -8.29 -0.06 -12.16
C ASP A 268 -8.86 -0.33 -10.75
N LEU A 269 -8.14 0.18 -9.75
CA LEU A 269 -8.56 0.18 -8.36
C LEU A 269 -9.75 1.12 -8.15
N PHE A 270 -10.59 0.79 -7.17
CA PHE A 270 -11.68 1.66 -6.75
C PHE A 270 -11.16 2.96 -6.16
N ARG A 271 -11.73 4.08 -6.60
CA ARG A 271 -11.52 5.39 -6.00
C ARG A 271 -12.79 5.86 -5.29
N VAL A 272 -12.72 5.96 -3.96
CA VAL A 272 -13.86 6.37 -3.14
C VAL A 272 -13.71 7.85 -2.77
N HIS A 273 -14.40 8.72 -3.51
CA HIS A 273 -14.35 10.16 -3.28
C HIS A 273 -15.48 10.67 -2.40
N GLY A 274 -16.70 10.10 -2.51
CA GLY A 274 -17.90 10.59 -1.84
C GLY A 274 -17.90 10.40 -0.33
N ALA A 275 -18.23 11.46 0.43
CA ALA A 275 -18.31 11.42 1.89
C ALA A 275 -19.33 10.38 2.40
N ALA A 276 -20.48 10.26 1.74
CA ALA A 276 -21.51 9.27 2.08
C ALA A 276 -21.00 7.83 1.89
N GLN A 277 -20.31 7.56 0.78
CA GLN A 277 -19.71 6.24 0.50
C GLN A 277 -18.63 5.90 1.54
N LYS A 278 -17.74 6.86 1.87
CA LYS A 278 -16.73 6.70 2.92
C LYS A 278 -17.37 6.41 4.28
N LYS A 279 -18.45 7.14 4.64
CA LYS A 279 -19.18 6.91 5.89
C LYS A 279 -19.79 5.51 5.94
N LEU A 280 -20.41 5.07 4.85
CA LEU A 280 -21.00 3.74 4.73
C LEU A 280 -19.93 2.64 4.85
N LEU A 281 -18.84 2.74 4.09
CA LEU A 281 -17.74 1.78 4.16
C LEU A 281 -17.07 1.75 5.54
N LYS A 282 -16.91 2.89 6.21
CA LYS A 282 -16.42 2.95 7.60
C LYS A 282 -17.34 2.19 8.55
N SER A 283 -18.65 2.33 8.39
CA SER A 283 -19.65 1.60 9.18
C SER A 283 -19.54 0.09 8.96
N GLU A 284 -19.48 -0.35 7.70
CA GLU A 284 -19.35 -1.78 7.37
C GLU A 284 -18.02 -2.39 7.81
N MET A 285 -16.91 -1.66 7.68
CA MET A 285 -15.63 -2.11 8.22
C MET A 285 -15.66 -2.24 9.74
N LYS A 286 -16.40 -1.38 10.45
CA LYS A 286 -16.58 -1.51 11.90
C LYS A 286 -17.37 -2.76 12.26
N ARG A 287 -18.44 -3.06 11.51
CA ARG A 287 -19.19 -4.32 11.64
C ARG A 287 -18.29 -5.53 11.41
N LEU A 288 -17.61 -5.57 10.26
CA LEU A 288 -16.72 -6.66 9.88
C LEU A 288 -15.58 -6.86 10.88
N ARG A 289 -15.00 -5.78 11.44
CA ARG A 289 -13.97 -5.90 12.49
C ARG A 289 -14.45 -6.74 13.67
N GLY A 290 -15.65 -6.49 14.18
CA GLY A 290 -16.20 -7.27 15.31
C GLY A 290 -16.52 -8.72 14.96
N GLU A 291 -16.80 -9.02 13.68
CA GLU A 291 -16.91 -10.40 13.20
C GLU A 291 -15.54 -11.07 13.06
N TRP A 292 -14.55 -10.37 12.51
CA TRP A 292 -13.18 -10.84 12.37
C TRP A 292 -12.56 -11.18 13.72
N GLU A 293 -12.67 -10.32 14.72
CA GLU A 293 -12.08 -10.57 16.04
C GLU A 293 -12.60 -11.89 16.66
N ARG A 294 -13.92 -12.10 16.61
CA ARG A 294 -14.55 -13.35 17.10
C ARG A 294 -14.23 -14.56 16.25
N LEU A 295 -14.13 -14.40 14.94
CA LEU A 295 -13.77 -15.49 14.04
C LEU A 295 -12.31 -15.92 14.26
N LEU A 296 -11.37 -14.97 14.29
CA LEU A 296 -9.96 -15.25 14.49
C LEU A 296 -9.67 -15.88 15.85
N ASP A 297 -10.35 -15.45 16.92
CA ASP A 297 -10.22 -16.09 18.24
C ASP A 297 -10.69 -17.56 18.18
N ARG A 298 -11.85 -17.83 17.57
CA ARG A 298 -12.36 -19.20 17.39
C ARG A 298 -11.43 -20.07 16.54
N GLU A 299 -10.93 -19.55 15.42
CA GLU A 299 -10.02 -20.31 14.57
C GLU A 299 -8.68 -20.60 15.26
N ARG A 300 -8.19 -19.66 16.08
CA ARG A 300 -6.97 -19.86 16.87
C ARG A 300 -7.16 -20.92 17.94
N GLU A 301 -8.29 -20.93 18.63
CA GLU A 301 -8.65 -21.97 19.60
C GLU A 301 -8.81 -23.34 18.92
N ARG A 302 -9.45 -23.37 17.75
CA ARG A 302 -9.77 -24.61 17.01
C ARG A 302 -8.53 -25.26 16.36
N LEU A 303 -7.67 -24.48 15.71
CA LEU A 303 -6.48 -24.98 15.01
C LEU A 303 -5.27 -25.16 15.93
N GLY A 304 -5.23 -24.44 17.05
CA GLY A 304 -4.00 -24.25 17.82
C GLY A 304 -3.06 -23.23 17.16
N ARG A 305 -2.05 -22.77 17.90
CA ARG A 305 -1.23 -21.61 17.51
C ARG A 305 -0.46 -21.80 16.20
N ALA A 306 0.28 -22.91 16.08
CA ALA A 306 1.18 -23.13 14.94
C ALA A 306 0.41 -23.25 13.62
N GLU A 307 -0.66 -24.06 13.64
CA GLU A 307 -1.50 -24.27 12.46
C GLU A 307 -2.32 -23.01 12.11
N TYR A 308 -2.80 -22.29 13.12
CA TYR A 308 -3.43 -20.99 12.90
C TYR A 308 -2.47 -20.00 12.24
N GLU A 309 -1.23 -19.88 12.72
CA GLU A 309 -0.23 -18.97 12.13
C GLU A 309 0.07 -19.33 10.66
N ARG A 310 0.19 -20.63 10.37
CA ARG A 310 0.42 -21.18 9.02
C ARG A 310 -0.73 -20.87 8.06
N VAL A 311 -1.97 -21.18 8.46
CA VAL A 311 -3.13 -21.16 7.57
C VAL A 311 -3.80 -19.80 7.52
N VAL A 312 -4.04 -19.21 8.70
CA VAL A 312 -4.85 -17.99 8.89
C VAL A 312 -3.96 -16.76 9.14
N GLY A 313 -2.92 -16.91 9.96
CA GLY A 313 -2.13 -15.81 10.51
C GLY A 313 -1.48 -14.91 9.46
N ARG A 314 -1.08 -15.47 8.30
CA ARG A 314 -0.50 -14.69 7.19
C ARG A 314 -1.44 -13.61 6.64
N TRP A 315 -2.76 -13.83 6.67
CA TRP A 315 -3.75 -12.86 6.22
C TRP A 315 -3.97 -11.74 7.23
N VAL A 316 -3.78 -12.06 8.51
CA VAL A 316 -4.14 -11.21 9.63
C VAL A 316 -3.16 -10.05 9.74
N GLY A 317 -3.73 -8.86 9.83
CA GLY A 317 -2.95 -7.64 9.74
C GLY A 317 -2.77 -7.24 8.28
N GLY A 318 -2.38 -8.12 7.35
CA GLY A 318 -2.15 -7.78 5.94
C GLY A 318 -3.41 -7.45 5.14
N VAL A 319 -4.22 -8.49 4.90
CA VAL A 319 -5.43 -8.44 4.06
C VAL A 319 -6.69 -8.29 4.92
N VAL A 320 -6.73 -8.96 6.07
CA VAL A 320 -7.89 -8.94 6.99
C VAL A 320 -7.52 -8.22 8.29
N PRO A 321 -8.46 -7.48 8.90
CA PRO A 321 -8.20 -6.83 10.18
C PRO A 321 -8.06 -7.87 11.29
N GLY A 322 -7.13 -7.63 12.22
CA GLY A 322 -7.00 -8.41 13.45
C GLY A 322 -6.20 -7.65 14.50
N ARG A 323 -6.22 -8.17 15.73
CA ARG A 323 -5.41 -7.65 16.84
C ARG A 323 -3.93 -8.06 16.67
N ARG A 324 -3.04 -7.32 17.34
CA ARG A 324 -1.58 -7.57 17.30
C ARG A 324 -1.21 -8.99 17.76
N ASP A 325 -1.98 -9.57 18.69
CA ASP A 325 -1.76 -10.92 19.22
C ASP A 325 -2.35 -12.04 18.36
N GLN A 326 -3.17 -11.69 17.35
CA GLN A 326 -3.84 -12.60 16.42
C GLN A 326 -3.10 -12.73 15.07
N GLY A 327 -2.12 -11.87 14.80
CA GLY A 327 -1.31 -11.95 13.59
C GLY A 327 -0.05 -12.79 13.79
N VAL A 328 0.57 -13.21 12.68
CA VAL A 328 1.99 -13.60 12.72
C VAL A 328 2.75 -12.39 13.26
N ARG A 329 3.57 -12.59 14.30
CA ARG A 329 4.51 -11.55 14.75
C ARG A 329 5.42 -11.24 13.57
N GLY A 330 5.08 -10.20 12.80
CA GLY A 330 5.92 -9.74 11.71
C GLY A 330 7.31 -9.46 12.27
N MET A 331 8.35 -9.88 11.54
CA MET A 331 9.75 -9.61 11.92
C MET A 331 9.99 -8.13 12.26
N GLY A 332 9.21 -7.20 11.69
CA GLY A 332 9.29 -5.77 11.96
C GLY A 332 8.75 -5.29 13.31
N ASP A 333 8.12 -6.15 14.12
CA ASP A 333 7.58 -5.77 15.43
C ASP A 333 8.55 -6.04 16.60
N GLN A 334 9.74 -6.56 16.31
CA GLN A 334 10.91 -6.39 17.18
C GLN A 334 11.38 -4.94 17.07
N GLY A 335 10.67 -4.04 17.77
CA GLY A 335 11.14 -2.71 18.19
C GLY A 335 12.28 -2.09 17.38
N VAL A 336 11.98 -1.73 16.13
CA VAL A 336 12.84 -0.88 15.32
C VAL A 336 12.50 0.58 15.69
N GLY A 337 13.21 1.33 16.54
CA GLY A 337 14.48 1.05 17.18
C GLY A 337 15.56 0.66 16.19
N ILE A 338 15.66 1.34 15.04
CA ILE A 338 16.75 1.13 14.09
C ILE A 338 18.08 1.54 14.79
N SER A 339 18.60 0.71 15.70
CA SER A 339 20.02 0.73 16.04
C SER A 339 20.71 -0.09 14.96
N PHE A 340 21.16 0.61 13.92
CA PHE A 340 21.92 0.08 12.79
C PHE A 340 23.37 -0.25 13.21
N ALA A 341 23.53 -1.02 14.29
CA ALA A 341 24.83 -1.39 14.84
C ALA A 341 24.83 -2.91 15.07
N GLY A 342 25.33 -3.66 14.08
CA GLY A 342 25.65 -5.08 14.29
C GLY A 342 25.15 -6.06 13.23
N LEU A 343 25.01 -5.66 11.96
CA LEU A 343 25.05 -6.66 10.88
C LEU A 343 26.51 -7.10 10.71
N ASN A 344 26.87 -8.18 11.42
CA ASN A 344 28.03 -8.97 11.02
C ASN A 344 27.68 -9.71 9.72
N PRO A 345 28.59 -9.76 8.73
CA PRO A 345 28.35 -10.48 7.48
C PRO A 345 28.20 -11.97 7.82
N LEU A 346 27.03 -12.54 7.51
CA LEU A 346 26.83 -13.97 7.55
C LEU A 346 27.39 -14.54 6.24
N ASP A 347 28.51 -15.27 6.35
CA ASP A 347 29.14 -15.99 5.25
C ASP A 347 28.11 -16.92 4.60
N THR A 348 27.57 -16.47 3.47
CA THR A 348 26.73 -17.27 2.60
C THR A 348 27.56 -17.54 1.36
N ASP A 349 28.27 -18.66 1.38
CA ASP A 349 29.00 -19.18 0.24
C ASP A 349 28.00 -19.52 -0.88
N SER A 350 27.83 -18.60 -1.82
CA SER A 350 27.20 -18.87 -3.11
C SER A 350 27.90 -18.06 -4.19
N HIS A 351 28.69 -18.80 -4.97
CA HIS A 351 29.46 -18.33 -6.11
C HIS A 351 28.56 -17.72 -7.20
N SER A 352 28.43 -16.40 -7.19
CA SER A 352 28.10 -15.57 -8.35
C SER A 352 28.91 -14.28 -8.22
N SER A 353 30.20 -14.37 -8.55
CA SER A 353 31.11 -13.22 -8.56
C SER A 353 30.77 -12.33 -9.76
N THR A 354 29.76 -11.49 -9.59
CA THR A 354 29.62 -10.26 -10.36
C THR A 354 30.43 -9.21 -9.60
N THR A 355 31.66 -8.98 -10.03
CA THR A 355 32.48 -7.86 -9.54
C THR A 355 31.79 -6.57 -9.94
N TYR A 356 30.95 -6.04 -9.06
CA TYR A 356 30.44 -4.69 -9.15
C TYR A 356 31.59 -3.74 -8.79
N ASP A 357 32.08 -2.99 -9.78
CA ASP A 357 33.03 -1.90 -9.60
C ASP A 357 32.43 -0.81 -8.69
N ASN A 358 32.63 -0.97 -7.37
CA ASN A 358 32.07 -0.09 -6.34
C ASN A 358 32.58 1.36 -6.40
N ALA A 359 33.64 1.64 -7.16
CA ALA A 359 34.18 2.99 -7.30
C ALA A 359 33.27 3.93 -8.12
N SER A 360 32.30 3.42 -8.89
CA SER A 360 31.42 4.25 -9.75
C SER A 360 30.08 4.63 -9.08
N SER A 361 29.73 4.01 -7.95
CA SER A 361 28.41 4.22 -7.35
C SER A 361 28.22 5.61 -6.73
N SER A 362 29.30 6.25 -6.24
CA SER A 362 29.22 7.58 -5.59
C SER A 362 28.79 8.67 -6.55
N ASP A 363 29.46 8.71 -7.69
CA ASP A 363 29.17 9.69 -8.72
C ASP A 363 27.76 9.47 -9.26
N THR A 364 27.28 8.22 -9.28
CA THR A 364 25.93 7.92 -9.79
C THR A 364 24.81 8.60 -8.98
N LEU A 365 24.89 8.60 -7.64
CA LEU A 365 23.87 9.23 -6.78
C LEU A 365 23.88 10.76 -6.88
N LEU A 366 25.06 11.37 -6.80
CA LEU A 366 25.21 12.81 -6.91
C LEU A 366 24.79 13.30 -8.30
N GLN A 367 25.19 12.61 -9.37
CA GLN A 367 24.77 12.92 -10.74
C GLN A 367 23.25 12.80 -10.90
N ALA A 368 22.62 11.76 -10.32
CA ALA A 368 21.16 11.62 -10.33
C ALA A 368 20.45 12.76 -9.56
N LEU A 369 21.02 13.21 -8.44
CA LEU A 369 20.49 14.36 -7.70
C LEU A 369 20.54 15.63 -8.56
N LEU A 370 21.65 15.86 -9.26
CA LEU A 370 21.91 17.05 -10.08
C LEU A 370 21.00 17.20 -11.31
N ILE A 371 20.31 16.14 -11.74
CA ILE A 371 19.38 16.23 -12.88
C ILE A 371 18.27 17.25 -12.56
N PRO A 372 18.15 18.34 -13.35
CA PRO A 372 17.20 19.41 -13.06
C PRO A 372 15.76 18.93 -13.02
N PHE A 373 14.92 19.61 -12.24
CA PHE A 373 13.50 19.63 -12.57
C PHE A 373 13.35 20.53 -13.80
N PRO A 374 12.81 20.03 -14.93
CA PRO A 374 12.44 20.90 -16.02
C PRO A 374 11.48 21.95 -15.46
N ALA A 375 11.56 23.17 -16.01
CA ALA A 375 10.52 24.15 -15.76
C ALA A 375 9.18 23.46 -16.03
N GLN A 376 8.24 23.57 -15.09
CA GLN A 376 6.92 22.97 -15.27
C GLN A 376 6.25 23.68 -16.43
N ASP A 377 6.34 23.09 -17.62
CA ASP A 377 5.40 23.39 -18.68
C ASP A 377 4.00 23.13 -18.14
N PRO A 378 3.00 23.95 -18.52
CA PRO A 378 1.62 23.70 -18.13
C PRO A 378 1.30 22.25 -18.45
N ALA A 379 0.93 21.49 -17.41
CA ALA A 379 0.72 20.06 -17.54
C ALA A 379 -0.20 19.81 -18.74
N PRO A 380 0.17 18.90 -19.67
CA PRO A 380 -0.72 18.55 -20.74
C PRO A 380 -2.07 18.14 -20.14
N PRO A 381 -3.20 18.47 -20.80
CA PRO A 381 -4.52 18.13 -20.29
C PRO A 381 -4.52 16.67 -19.88
N THR A 382 -4.90 16.39 -18.63
CA THR A 382 -4.89 15.05 -18.08
C THR A 382 -5.69 14.16 -19.01
N GLN A 383 -5.00 13.26 -19.72
CA GLN A 383 -5.68 12.29 -20.56
C GLN A 383 -6.52 11.45 -19.61
N ILE A 384 -7.83 11.49 -19.81
CA ILE A 384 -8.75 10.66 -19.06
C ILE A 384 -8.49 9.23 -19.54
N GLU A 385 -7.77 8.46 -18.73
CA GLU A 385 -7.56 7.05 -19.03
C GLU A 385 -8.92 6.37 -19.06
N ASP A 386 -9.25 5.72 -20.18
CA ASP A 386 -10.44 4.88 -20.31
C ASP A 386 -10.24 3.61 -19.48
N THR A 387 -10.45 3.76 -18.17
CA THR A 387 -10.25 2.73 -17.17
C THR A 387 -11.56 2.45 -16.48
N SER A 388 -11.83 1.16 -16.27
CA SER A 388 -13.01 0.70 -15.56
C SER A 388 -12.59 0.02 -14.26
N THR A 389 -13.42 0.10 -13.24
CA THR A 389 -13.24 -0.74 -12.05
C THR A 389 -13.80 -2.13 -12.35
N VAL A 390 -13.40 -3.15 -11.57
CA VAL A 390 -13.82 -4.55 -11.79
C VAL A 390 -15.34 -4.77 -11.77
N THR A 391 -16.08 -3.85 -11.16
CA THR A 391 -17.55 -3.75 -11.14
C THR A 391 -17.93 -2.35 -10.69
N ASP A 392 -19.21 -1.97 -10.75
CA ASP A 392 -19.66 -0.68 -10.23
C ASP A 392 -19.39 -0.55 -8.73
N LEU A 393 -18.98 0.65 -8.30
CA LEU A 393 -18.69 0.93 -6.88
C LEU A 393 -19.90 0.63 -5.97
N ARG A 394 -21.12 0.82 -6.48
CA ARG A 394 -22.36 0.47 -5.76
C ARG A 394 -22.43 -1.04 -5.48
N ASP A 395 -22.09 -1.87 -6.46
CA ASP A 395 -22.13 -3.33 -6.35
C ASP A 395 -21.01 -3.86 -5.47
N ALA A 396 -19.83 -3.23 -5.53
CA ALA A 396 -18.72 -3.53 -4.62
C ALA A 396 -19.08 -3.22 -3.15
N ILE A 397 -19.71 -2.07 -2.89
CA ILE A 397 -20.21 -1.73 -1.55
C ILE A 397 -21.33 -2.70 -1.12
N ALA A 398 -22.23 -3.07 -2.03
CA ALA A 398 -23.27 -4.05 -1.75
C ALA A 398 -22.67 -5.42 -1.37
N ALA A 399 -21.60 -5.85 -2.06
CA ALA A 399 -20.86 -7.05 -1.71
C ALA A 399 -20.34 -6.98 -0.27
N VAL A 400 -19.65 -5.90 0.11
CA VAL A 400 -19.12 -5.68 1.48
C VAL A 400 -20.21 -5.77 2.55
N ARG A 401 -21.43 -5.29 2.25
CA ARG A 401 -22.57 -5.36 3.16
C ARG A 401 -23.15 -6.77 3.30
N SER A 402 -23.11 -7.55 2.21
CA SER A 402 -23.72 -8.88 2.15
C SER A 402 -22.85 -9.99 2.74
N VAL A 403 -21.52 -9.86 2.66
CA VAL A 403 -20.62 -10.92 3.11
C VAL A 403 -20.32 -10.84 4.60
N ARG A 404 -20.01 -12.02 5.16
CA ARG A 404 -19.53 -12.21 6.53
C ARG A 404 -18.03 -12.50 6.55
N ALA A 405 -17.40 -12.22 7.69
CA ALA A 405 -15.97 -12.55 7.88
C ALA A 405 -15.65 -14.02 7.59
N ARG A 406 -16.56 -14.95 7.95
CA ARG A 406 -16.37 -16.39 7.71
C ARG A 406 -16.27 -16.76 6.23
N GLU A 407 -17.09 -16.12 5.39
CA GLU A 407 -17.11 -16.36 3.94
C GLU A 407 -15.85 -15.80 3.28
N ILE A 408 -15.38 -14.66 3.76
CA ILE A 408 -14.11 -14.09 3.31
C ILE A 408 -12.94 -15.01 3.68
N LEU A 409 -12.88 -15.48 4.93
CA LEU A 409 -11.79 -16.36 5.36
C LEU A 409 -11.78 -17.68 4.57
N ALA A 410 -12.94 -18.30 4.42
CA ALA A 410 -13.16 -19.48 3.59
C ALA A 410 -12.60 -19.29 2.17
N MET A 411 -12.98 -18.19 1.52
CA MET A 411 -12.50 -17.83 0.19
C MET A 411 -10.98 -17.63 0.15
N LEU A 412 -10.41 -16.93 1.13
CA LEU A 412 -8.96 -16.68 1.17
C LEU A 412 -8.16 -17.99 1.30
N VAL A 413 -8.60 -18.89 2.19
CA VAL A 413 -7.97 -20.20 2.39
C VAL A 413 -8.04 -21.03 1.11
N ALA A 414 -9.23 -21.13 0.51
CA ALA A 414 -9.44 -21.94 -0.69
C ALA A 414 -8.68 -21.38 -1.90
N ARG A 415 -8.61 -20.06 -2.04
CA ARG A 415 -8.03 -19.41 -3.22
C ARG A 415 -6.51 -19.32 -3.19
N PHE A 416 -5.93 -19.27 -1.99
CA PHE A 416 -4.51 -19.07 -1.80
C PHE A 416 -3.99 -20.15 -0.84
N PRO A 417 -3.78 -21.41 -1.28
CA PRO A 417 -3.31 -22.47 -0.41
C PRO A 417 -1.90 -22.18 0.16
N VAL A 418 -1.52 -22.88 1.22
CA VAL A 418 -0.15 -22.82 1.76
C VAL A 418 0.76 -23.68 0.86
N GLU A 419 1.92 -23.15 0.46
CA GLU A 419 2.91 -23.92 -0.31
C GLU A 419 3.33 -25.16 0.50
N GLY A 420 3.24 -26.34 -0.11
CA GLY A 420 3.53 -27.63 0.54
C GLY A 420 2.36 -28.63 0.62
N GLU A 421 1.11 -28.19 0.45
CA GLU A 421 -0.04 -29.13 0.46
C GLU A 421 -0.25 -29.88 -0.87
N LYS A 422 0.43 -29.47 -1.96
CA LYS A 422 0.24 -30.07 -3.29
C LYS A 422 1.20 -31.21 -3.63
N GLU A 423 2.17 -31.52 -2.77
CA GLU A 423 3.20 -32.53 -3.08
C GLU A 423 2.78 -33.97 -2.77
N GLY A 424 1.57 -34.20 -2.24
CA GLY A 424 1.10 -35.53 -1.79
C GLY A 424 0.05 -36.24 -2.63
N GLU A 425 -0.39 -35.67 -3.77
CA GLU A 425 -1.52 -36.22 -4.58
C GLU A 425 -1.11 -36.82 -5.94
N ASN A 426 0.18 -37.12 -6.16
CA ASN A 426 0.65 -37.79 -7.38
C ASN A 426 0.82 -39.30 -7.24
#